data_AF-A0A6S7J3E9-F1
#
_entry.id   AF-A0A6S7J3E9-F1
#
_cell.length_a   1.000
_cell.length_b   1.000
_cell.length_c   1.000
_cell.angle_alpha   90.00
_cell.angle_beta   90.00
_cell.angle_gamma   90.00
#
_symmetry.space_group_name_H-M   'P 1'
#
loop_
_entity.id
_entity.type
_entity.pdbx_description
1 polymer ?
#
loop_
_entity_poly.entity_id
_entity_poly.type
_entity_poly.pdbx_seq_one_letter_code
_entity_poly.pdbx_strand_id
1 'polypeptide(L)'
;MAGFTGNGFTCLDINECVLRTHACSGNATCTNTVGSYTCHCKTGFTGNGFICTVVTVILEGLQIDVTESTSNATVLVKVTGIRERNIHLNVFTYDVTAMVDMNDYETRSELVVFKPNNFQVPFSVRIFDDNLVEHTEQFGVRVTSSDPEVNVVNGDILVSIRDNDKITLSIDRSVYRVNEDDEFVSVKVVVTGKTAVAITGSVLRTADETAENPHDYTSVSQNLEIMPGEDSKNVTIAIKDDQLTEEPENIIVELTATNTNQISIARSSAIVQIHDDDDSSDPSSQEKSIGIIIGVSVAAVIVLVTVILIVARFICRRKEGPDNTRNIGDIQNAAYEGDKQPKRPKMPKKPHSEHVYDEPTVYAQLDSSTRVPIDANYQSLNKEGCGQLKINQNESVQPYASLSNERYKVPGKPAQGIYMTP
;
A
#
# COMPACT_ATOMS: atom_id res chain seq x y z
N MET A 1 13.71 2.95 66.65
CA MET A 1 13.10 3.63 65.47
C MET A 1 12.17 2.63 64.78
N ALA A 2 11.62 2.92 63.59
CA ALA A 2 11.28 1.83 62.67
C ALA A 2 12.56 1.02 62.35
N GLY A 3 12.44 -0.27 62.03
CA GLY A 3 13.57 -1.16 61.74
C GLY A 3 14.40 -1.62 62.95
N PHE A 4 14.17 -1.12 64.17
CA PHE A 4 14.91 -1.53 65.38
C PHE A 4 14.01 -1.72 66.61
N THR A 5 14.21 -2.83 67.32
CA THR A 5 13.61 -3.13 68.62
C THR A 5 14.66 -3.10 69.73
N GLY A 6 14.30 -2.65 70.93
CA GLY A 6 15.29 -2.47 71.99
C GLY A 6 14.85 -1.62 73.17
N ASN A 7 15.74 -1.45 74.15
CA ASN A 7 15.50 -0.71 75.38
C ASN A 7 16.14 0.70 75.40
N GLY A 8 16.66 1.16 74.26
CA GLY A 8 17.39 2.44 74.12
C GLY A 8 18.88 2.38 74.43
N PHE A 9 19.38 1.26 74.99
CA PHE A 9 20.81 0.99 75.20
C PHE A 9 21.30 -0.16 74.31
N THR A 10 20.47 -1.19 74.11
CA THR A 10 20.59 -2.14 73.01
C THR A 10 19.53 -1.84 71.95
N CYS A 11 19.95 -1.83 70.68
CA CYS A 11 19.07 -1.79 69.51
C CYS A 11 19.37 -3.04 68.66
N LEU A 12 18.40 -3.95 68.59
CA LEU A 12 18.42 -5.14 67.74
C LEU A 12 17.67 -4.83 66.43
N ASP A 13 18.21 -5.34 65.35
CA ASP A 13 17.60 -5.30 64.02
C ASP A 13 16.23 -5.99 64.00
N ILE A 14 15.22 -5.38 63.38
CA ILE A 14 13.93 -6.02 63.13
C ILE A 14 13.97 -6.63 61.73
N ASN A 15 13.99 -7.96 61.63
CA ASN A 15 14.01 -8.60 60.32
C ASN A 15 12.61 -8.61 59.68
N GLU A 16 12.25 -7.56 58.93
CA GLU A 16 10.91 -7.44 58.33
C GLU A 16 10.64 -8.51 57.26
N CYS A 17 11.68 -9.09 56.65
CA CYS A 17 11.56 -10.19 55.70
C CYS A 17 11.08 -11.50 56.37
N VAL A 18 11.62 -11.84 57.54
CA VAL A 18 11.20 -13.01 58.33
C VAL A 18 9.83 -12.78 58.97
N LEU A 19 9.58 -11.56 59.48
CA LEU A 19 8.31 -11.20 60.13
C LEU A 19 7.16 -10.93 59.13
N ARG A 20 7.46 -10.87 57.83
CA ARG A 20 6.50 -10.50 56.75
C ARG A 20 5.82 -9.15 56.96
N THR A 21 6.52 -8.21 57.58
CA THR A 21 6.07 -6.82 57.81
C THR A 21 6.59 -5.85 56.73
N HIS A 22 7.26 -6.37 55.70
CA HIS A 22 7.77 -5.61 54.57
C HIS A 22 6.67 -5.17 53.58
N ALA A 23 6.94 -4.09 52.84
CA ALA A 23 6.06 -3.60 51.76
C ALA A 23 6.51 -4.04 50.34
N CYS A 24 7.47 -4.96 50.22
CA CYS A 24 7.89 -5.51 48.92
C CYS A 24 6.71 -6.11 48.13
N SER A 25 6.78 -6.02 46.80
CA SER A 25 5.81 -6.64 45.90
C SER A 25 5.70 -8.15 46.13
N GLY A 26 4.53 -8.74 45.89
CA GLY A 26 4.39 -10.20 45.79
C GLY A 26 5.28 -10.82 44.71
N ASN A 27 5.66 -10.03 43.70
CA ASN A 27 6.60 -10.40 42.64
C ASN A 27 8.05 -9.96 42.93
N ALA A 28 8.38 -9.71 44.20
CA ALA A 28 9.73 -9.38 44.66
C ALA A 28 10.24 -10.35 45.74
N THR A 29 11.56 -10.35 45.93
CA THR A 29 12.28 -10.97 47.04
C THR A 29 12.67 -9.87 48.04
N CYS A 30 12.38 -10.10 49.32
CA CYS A 30 12.80 -9.24 50.42
C CYS A 30 14.19 -9.66 50.90
N THR A 31 15.12 -8.71 50.96
CA THR A 31 16.47 -8.90 51.51
C THR A 31 16.65 -7.97 52.71
N ASN A 32 16.90 -8.55 53.87
CA ASN A 32 17.01 -7.80 55.12
C ASN A 32 18.34 -7.01 55.20
N THR A 33 18.32 -5.83 55.80
CA THR A 33 19.47 -4.94 55.99
C THR A 33 19.43 -4.33 57.39
N VAL A 34 20.54 -3.78 57.90
CA VAL A 34 20.56 -3.30 59.30
C VAL A 34 19.70 -2.04 59.45
N GLY A 35 18.54 -2.19 60.09
CA GLY A 35 17.53 -1.15 60.31
C GLY A 35 16.50 -0.98 59.20
N SER A 36 16.45 -1.87 58.21
CA SER A 36 15.51 -1.78 57.08
C SER A 36 15.52 -3.04 56.21
N TYR A 37 14.81 -3.01 55.09
CA TYR A 37 14.86 -4.07 54.07
C TYR A 37 14.97 -3.47 52.66
N THR A 38 15.53 -4.24 51.74
CA THR A 38 15.51 -3.96 50.31
C THR A 38 14.60 -4.96 49.60
N CYS A 39 14.01 -4.52 48.50
CA CYS A 39 13.14 -5.35 47.66
C CYS A 39 13.77 -5.42 46.27
N HIS A 40 13.86 -6.62 45.69
CA HIS A 40 14.31 -6.82 44.31
C HIS A 40 13.27 -7.65 43.56
N CYS A 41 12.88 -7.25 42.35
CA CYS A 41 11.90 -8.02 41.57
C CYS A 41 12.43 -9.42 41.25
N LYS A 42 11.52 -10.39 41.16
CA LYS A 42 11.83 -11.76 40.71
C LYS A 42 12.09 -11.75 39.21
N THR A 43 12.90 -12.69 38.73
CA THR A 43 13.19 -12.88 37.29
C THR A 43 11.90 -12.85 36.46
N GLY A 44 11.91 -12.09 35.36
CA GLY A 44 10.72 -11.83 34.53
C GLY A 44 9.86 -10.65 35.00
N PHE A 45 10.23 -9.96 36.08
CA PHE A 45 9.60 -8.73 36.55
C PHE A 45 10.62 -7.61 36.75
N THR A 46 10.19 -6.38 36.49
CA THR A 46 11.01 -5.16 36.50
C THR A 46 10.37 -4.06 37.35
N GLY A 47 11.21 -3.18 37.89
CA GLY A 47 10.81 -2.06 38.75
C GLY A 47 11.50 -2.09 40.12
N ASN A 48 11.10 -1.16 40.98
CA ASN A 48 11.80 -0.83 42.23
C ASN A 48 11.62 -1.85 43.39
N GLY A 49 11.17 -3.07 43.12
CA GLY A 49 10.94 -4.11 44.13
C GLY A 49 9.68 -3.93 45.00
N PHE A 50 9.21 -2.70 45.21
CA PHE A 50 7.90 -2.42 45.82
C PHE A 50 6.79 -2.52 44.77
N ILE A 51 7.07 -2.09 43.53
CA ILE A 51 6.25 -2.30 42.33
C ILE A 51 7.09 -3.13 41.34
N CYS A 52 6.53 -4.26 40.91
CA CYS A 52 7.18 -5.20 39.98
C CYS A 52 6.21 -5.59 38.87
N THR A 53 6.55 -5.24 37.63
CA THR A 53 5.73 -5.45 36.42
C THR A 53 6.44 -6.34 35.41
N VAL A 54 5.71 -7.16 34.65
CA VAL A 54 6.27 -7.80 33.45
C VAL A 54 6.47 -6.72 32.38
N VAL A 55 7.59 -6.77 31.64
CA VAL A 55 7.75 -5.97 30.42
C VAL A 55 7.04 -6.69 29.28
N THR A 56 5.91 -6.15 28.81
CA THR A 56 5.12 -6.78 27.74
C THR A 56 5.20 -5.95 26.45
N VAL A 57 5.63 -6.61 25.38
CA VAL A 57 5.68 -6.10 24.00
C VAL A 57 4.45 -6.59 23.25
N ILE A 58 3.79 -5.70 22.51
CA ILE A 58 2.71 -6.02 21.58
C ILE A 58 2.90 -5.29 20.26
N LEU A 59 2.35 -5.83 19.18
CA LEU A 59 1.98 -5.04 18.00
C LEU A 59 0.57 -4.47 18.23
N GLU A 60 0.36 -3.21 17.88
CA GLU A 60 -0.96 -2.57 18.03
C GLU A 60 -1.83 -2.79 16.78
N GLY A 61 -3.07 -3.19 17.03
CA GLY A 61 -4.03 -3.62 16.01
C GLY A 61 -4.37 -5.10 16.16
N LEU A 62 -5.39 -5.55 15.41
CA LEU A 62 -5.68 -6.97 15.18
C LEU A 62 -5.26 -7.37 13.75
N GLN A 63 -5.48 -6.44 12.83
CA GLN A 63 -4.97 -6.38 11.46
C GLN A 63 -4.74 -4.88 11.13
N ILE A 64 -4.02 -4.58 10.05
CA ILE A 64 -3.92 -3.21 9.50
C ILE A 64 -4.29 -3.26 8.02
N ASP A 65 -5.29 -2.50 7.60
CA ASP A 65 -5.73 -2.49 6.19
C ASP A 65 -5.42 -1.14 5.52
N VAL A 66 -4.42 -1.12 4.64
CA VAL A 66 -4.03 0.06 3.84
C VAL A 66 -4.61 0.01 2.43
N THR A 67 -4.37 1.06 1.63
CA THR A 67 -4.39 0.96 0.17
C THR A 67 -2.94 0.96 -0.34
N GLU A 68 -2.69 0.41 -1.52
CA GLU A 68 -1.38 0.48 -2.20
C GLU A 68 -0.82 1.93 -2.25
N SER A 69 -1.65 2.89 -2.68
CA SER A 69 -1.38 4.33 -2.72
C SER A 69 -1.00 4.98 -1.38
N THR A 70 -1.12 4.27 -0.25
CA THR A 70 -0.73 4.78 1.07
C THR A 70 0.79 5.00 1.18
N SER A 71 1.61 4.45 0.28
CA SER A 71 3.09 4.52 0.23
C SER A 71 3.83 3.88 1.42
N ASN A 72 3.28 3.90 2.63
CA ASN A 72 3.85 3.25 3.83
C ASN A 72 2.74 2.75 4.77
N ALA A 73 2.65 1.44 4.98
CA ALA A 73 1.91 0.87 6.11
C ALA A 73 2.73 1.04 7.38
N THR A 74 2.10 1.46 8.49
CA THR A 74 2.83 1.68 9.77
C THR A 74 2.25 0.84 10.88
N VAL A 75 3.04 -0.15 11.33
CA VAL A 75 2.75 -0.93 12.54
C VAL A 75 3.28 -0.17 13.75
N LEU A 76 2.47 -0.01 14.80
CA LEU A 76 2.94 0.56 16.07
C LEU A 76 3.39 -0.56 17.00
N VAL A 77 4.70 -0.64 17.24
CA VAL A 77 5.27 -1.54 18.26
C VAL A 77 5.11 -0.87 19.61
N LYS A 78 4.41 -1.50 20.56
CA LYS A 78 4.12 -0.96 21.89
C LYS A 78 4.78 -1.77 22.99
N VAL A 79 5.31 -1.07 24.01
CA VAL A 79 6.00 -1.68 25.15
C VAL A 79 5.47 -1.12 26.46
N THR A 80 4.97 -2.03 27.30
CA THR A 80 4.36 -1.75 28.61
C THR A 80 5.23 -2.29 29.75
N GLY A 81 4.98 -1.84 30.99
CA GLY A 81 5.80 -2.16 32.15
C GLY A 81 6.90 -1.12 32.45
N ILE A 82 7.41 -1.16 33.67
CA ILE A 82 8.49 -0.29 34.17
C ILE A 82 9.82 -0.72 33.51
N ARG A 83 10.61 0.23 33.03
CA ARG A 83 11.87 -0.08 32.31
C ARG A 83 13.00 0.82 32.75
N GLU A 84 13.99 0.21 33.40
CA GLU A 84 15.19 0.87 33.94
C GLU A 84 16.42 0.69 33.00
N ARG A 85 16.28 -0.12 31.94
CA ARG A 85 17.28 -0.34 30.88
C ARG A 85 16.67 -0.15 29.48
N ASN A 86 17.52 -0.05 28.47
CA ASN A 86 17.10 -0.17 27.07
C ASN A 86 16.65 -1.61 26.77
N ILE A 87 15.52 -1.78 26.11
CA ILE A 87 15.08 -3.06 25.54
C ILE A 87 15.37 -3.08 24.04
N HIS A 88 15.85 -4.21 23.53
CA HIS A 88 16.16 -4.42 22.12
C HIS A 88 15.19 -5.46 21.54
N LEU A 89 14.53 -5.10 20.44
CA LEU A 89 13.56 -5.94 19.73
C LEU A 89 13.96 -6.05 18.26
N ASN A 90 13.89 -7.25 17.70
CA ASN A 90 14.07 -7.45 16.26
C ASN A 90 12.69 -7.50 15.60
N VAL A 91 12.39 -6.51 14.76
CA VAL A 91 11.11 -6.32 14.07
C VAL A 91 11.34 -6.47 12.57
N PHE A 92 10.58 -7.34 11.91
CA PHE A 92 10.80 -7.66 10.50
C PHE A 92 9.52 -8.06 9.76
N THR A 93 9.53 -7.87 8.44
CA THR A 93 8.49 -8.32 7.50
C THR A 93 8.67 -9.78 7.07
N TYR A 94 7.59 -10.44 6.65
CA TYR A 94 7.63 -11.70 5.93
C TYR A 94 6.43 -11.83 4.96
N ASP A 95 6.63 -12.52 3.84
CA ASP A 95 5.61 -12.70 2.79
C ASP A 95 4.45 -13.60 3.25
N VAL A 96 3.24 -13.37 2.72
CA VAL A 96 2.08 -14.25 2.97
C VAL A 96 1.29 -14.52 1.68
N THR A 97 0.65 -13.50 1.10
CA THR A 97 0.21 -13.52 -0.31
C THR A 97 0.88 -12.40 -1.10
N ALA A 98 0.98 -11.21 -0.49
CA ALA A 98 1.93 -10.20 -0.93
C ALA A 98 3.36 -10.73 -0.73
N MET A 99 4.17 -10.57 -1.76
CA MET A 99 5.53 -11.05 -1.92
C MET A 99 6.45 -9.94 -2.45
N VAL A 100 7.62 -9.77 -1.82
CA VAL A 100 8.64 -8.78 -2.24
C VAL A 100 9.05 -8.95 -3.71
N ASP A 101 9.07 -10.19 -4.22
CA ASP A 101 9.44 -10.50 -5.62
C ASP A 101 8.36 -10.09 -6.65
N MET A 102 7.11 -9.85 -6.22
CA MET A 102 6.04 -9.29 -7.07
C MET A 102 6.03 -7.75 -7.06
N ASN A 103 6.75 -7.15 -6.09
CA ASN A 103 6.93 -5.71 -5.82
C ASN A 103 5.82 -5.05 -5.00
N ASP A 104 5.04 -5.77 -4.20
CA ASP A 104 3.88 -5.19 -3.49
C ASP A 104 4.32 -4.40 -2.23
N TYR A 105 5.41 -4.83 -1.58
CA TYR A 105 6.00 -4.13 -0.43
C TYR A 105 7.53 -4.26 -0.36
N GLU A 106 8.21 -3.30 0.29
CA GLU A 106 9.67 -3.33 0.49
C GLU A 106 10.03 -4.06 1.79
N THR A 107 10.84 -5.12 1.70
CA THR A 107 11.27 -5.90 2.86
C THR A 107 12.03 -5.05 3.89
N ARG A 108 11.65 -5.16 5.17
CA ARG A 108 12.25 -4.38 6.27
C ARG A 108 12.59 -5.28 7.44
N SER A 109 13.78 -5.08 8.02
CA SER A 109 14.22 -5.71 9.27
C SER A 109 15.03 -4.71 10.09
N GLU A 110 14.71 -4.56 11.38
CA GLU A 110 15.26 -3.51 12.23
C GLU A 110 15.41 -3.95 13.70
N LEU A 111 16.55 -3.60 14.30
CA LEU A 111 16.79 -3.72 15.73
C LEU A 111 16.26 -2.47 16.47
N VAL A 112 14.98 -2.48 16.81
CA VAL A 112 14.29 -1.37 17.48
C VAL A 112 14.73 -1.28 18.95
N VAL A 113 15.22 -0.11 19.37
CA VAL A 113 15.73 0.13 20.72
C VAL A 113 14.77 1.00 21.55
N PHE A 114 14.03 0.36 22.46
CA PHE A 114 13.17 1.03 23.41
C PHE A 114 13.96 1.54 24.61
N LYS A 115 14.34 2.82 24.54
CA LYS A 115 14.89 3.58 25.67
C LYS A 115 13.84 3.75 26.79
N PRO A 116 14.26 3.94 28.06
CA PRO A 116 13.38 4.40 29.13
C PRO A 116 12.54 5.61 28.70
N ASN A 117 11.29 5.66 29.16
CA ASN A 117 10.27 6.67 28.83
C ASN A 117 9.75 6.70 27.37
N ASN A 118 10.28 5.88 26.43
CA ASN A 118 9.58 5.65 25.16
C ASN A 118 8.63 4.45 25.28
N PHE A 119 7.35 4.60 24.89
CA PHE A 119 6.31 3.56 25.02
C PHE A 119 5.84 2.98 23.68
N GLN A 120 6.11 3.65 22.55
CA GLN A 120 5.75 3.15 21.22
C GLN A 120 6.76 3.59 20.15
N VAL A 121 7.00 2.74 19.15
CA VAL A 121 7.82 3.07 17.96
C VAL A 121 7.04 2.69 16.71
N PRO A 122 6.92 3.58 15.71
CA PRO A 122 6.39 3.22 14.39
C PRO A 122 7.42 2.41 13.60
N PHE A 123 6.99 1.25 13.12
CA PHE A 123 7.70 0.45 12.12
C PHE A 123 6.95 0.60 10.80
N SER A 124 7.46 1.47 9.93
CA SER A 124 6.84 1.77 8.63
C SER A 124 7.42 0.89 7.52
N VAL A 125 6.58 0.08 6.90
CA VAL A 125 6.90 -0.75 5.74
C VAL A 125 6.43 -0.01 4.51
N ARG A 126 7.32 0.19 3.53
CA ARG A 126 6.96 0.85 2.28
C ARG A 126 6.09 -0.09 1.44
N ILE A 127 5.02 0.48 0.91
CA ILE A 127 4.10 -0.17 -0.03
C ILE A 127 4.36 0.45 -1.41
N PHE A 128 4.26 -0.35 -2.46
CA PHE A 128 4.31 0.16 -3.83
C PHE A 128 2.88 0.41 -4.35
N ASP A 129 2.78 1.18 -5.42
CA ASP A 129 1.56 1.74 -5.99
C ASP A 129 1.78 1.76 -7.50
N ASP A 130 0.94 1.07 -8.26
CA ASP A 130 1.14 0.70 -9.66
C ASP A 130 -0.06 1.21 -10.50
N ASN A 131 -0.54 0.49 -11.52
CA ASN A 131 -1.64 0.81 -12.45
C ASN A 131 -2.29 -0.53 -12.94
N LEU A 132 -2.43 -1.52 -12.05
CA LEU A 132 -2.76 -2.93 -12.33
C LEU A 132 -3.82 -3.40 -11.35
N VAL A 133 -4.99 -3.83 -11.84
CA VAL A 133 -6.03 -4.36 -10.94
C VAL A 133 -5.67 -5.76 -10.45
N GLU A 134 -5.63 -5.95 -9.14
CA GLU A 134 -5.19 -7.19 -8.48
C GLU A 134 -6.21 -7.72 -7.46
N HIS A 135 -5.73 -8.40 -6.41
CA HIS A 135 -6.53 -8.85 -5.28
C HIS A 135 -6.13 -8.09 -4.00
N THR A 136 -6.96 -8.17 -2.96
CA THR A 136 -6.53 -7.72 -1.63
C THR A 136 -5.55 -8.73 -1.07
N GLU A 137 -4.31 -8.31 -0.89
CA GLU A 137 -3.17 -9.15 -0.53
C GLU A 137 -2.73 -8.90 0.90
N GLN A 138 -1.90 -9.78 1.48
CA GLN A 138 -1.39 -9.61 2.84
C GLN A 138 0.11 -9.92 2.97
N PHE A 139 0.81 -9.15 3.80
CA PHE A 139 2.14 -9.51 4.34
C PHE A 139 2.12 -9.50 5.86
N GLY A 140 3.07 -10.19 6.47
CA GLY A 140 3.22 -10.27 7.93
C GLY A 140 4.29 -9.33 8.47
N VAL A 141 4.08 -8.83 9.69
CA VAL A 141 5.12 -8.17 10.50
C VAL A 141 5.26 -8.92 11.82
N ARG A 142 6.48 -9.36 12.14
CA ARG A 142 6.82 -10.06 13.38
C ARG A 142 7.76 -9.22 14.23
N VAL A 143 7.54 -9.22 15.54
CA VAL A 143 8.46 -8.73 16.57
C VAL A 143 8.96 -9.88 17.43
N THR A 144 10.26 -9.88 17.70
CA THR A 144 10.95 -10.89 18.52
C THR A 144 11.86 -10.21 19.55
N SER A 145 12.11 -10.88 20.68
CA SER A 145 13.14 -10.47 21.64
C SER A 145 13.98 -11.66 22.07
N SER A 146 15.26 -11.41 22.35
CA SER A 146 16.19 -12.34 22.98
C SER A 146 16.42 -12.03 24.47
N ASP A 147 15.78 -10.99 25.01
CA ASP A 147 15.83 -10.64 26.43
C ASP A 147 14.79 -11.51 27.20
N PRO A 148 15.22 -12.41 28.10
CA PRO A 148 14.32 -13.35 28.77
C PRO A 148 13.38 -12.71 29.79
N GLU A 149 13.51 -11.41 30.08
CA GLU A 149 12.57 -10.67 30.93
C GLU A 149 11.51 -9.91 30.12
N VAL A 150 11.52 -10.06 28.79
CA VAL A 150 10.60 -9.39 27.86
C VAL A 150 9.60 -10.39 27.31
N ASN A 151 8.34 -10.24 27.72
CA ASN A 151 7.23 -11.05 27.27
C ASN A 151 6.66 -10.48 25.96
N VAL A 152 6.79 -11.21 24.86
CA VAL A 152 6.16 -10.82 23.58
C VAL A 152 4.78 -11.48 23.48
N VAL A 153 3.73 -10.66 23.40
CA VAL A 153 2.33 -11.09 23.27
C VAL A 153 1.78 -10.53 21.98
N ASN A 154 1.10 -11.34 21.16
CA ASN A 154 0.70 -10.98 19.80
C ASN A 154 1.89 -10.38 19.02
N GLY A 155 2.99 -11.14 18.99
CA GLY A 155 4.23 -10.76 18.30
C GLY A 155 4.16 -10.80 16.78
N ASP A 156 2.98 -11.04 16.21
CA ASP A 156 2.69 -11.20 14.80
C ASP A 156 1.42 -10.42 14.46
N ILE A 157 1.43 -9.67 13.36
CA ILE A 157 0.27 -9.00 12.80
C ILE A 157 0.28 -9.11 11.28
N LEU A 158 -0.90 -9.20 10.67
CA LEU A 158 -1.07 -9.14 9.22
C LEU A 158 -1.41 -7.71 8.79
N VAL A 159 -0.79 -7.27 7.70
CA VAL A 159 -1.08 -6.02 7.02
C VAL A 159 -1.69 -6.36 5.67
N SER A 160 -2.94 -5.94 5.45
CA SER A 160 -3.63 -6.09 4.17
C SER A 160 -3.35 -4.89 3.27
N ILE A 161 -2.93 -5.15 2.04
CA ILE A 161 -2.83 -4.17 0.97
C ILE A 161 -4.10 -4.30 0.13
N ARG A 162 -4.89 -3.23 0.03
CA ARG A 162 -6.01 -3.15 -0.91
C ARG A 162 -5.58 -2.42 -2.17
N ASP A 163 -5.76 -3.11 -3.28
CA ASP A 163 -6.02 -2.56 -4.61
C ASP A 163 -6.95 -1.32 -4.55
N ASN A 164 -6.58 -0.29 -5.30
CA ASN A 164 -7.37 0.90 -5.58
C ASN A 164 -7.51 1.21 -7.08
N ASP A 165 -6.89 0.38 -7.93
CA ASP A 165 -6.90 0.53 -9.39
C ASP A 165 -8.18 0.05 -10.07
N LYS A 166 -8.37 0.49 -11.32
CA LYS A 166 -9.57 0.17 -12.12
C LYS A 166 -9.28 -0.01 -13.59
N ILE A 167 -9.88 -1.04 -14.18
CA ILE A 167 -10.09 -1.06 -15.63
C ILE A 167 -11.24 -0.11 -15.99
N THR A 168 -11.13 0.54 -17.14
CA THR A 168 -12.19 1.34 -17.74
C THR A 168 -12.78 0.58 -18.92
N LEU A 169 -14.10 0.39 -18.92
CA LEU A 169 -14.85 -0.17 -20.03
C LEU A 169 -15.55 0.92 -20.83
N SER A 170 -15.58 0.77 -22.15
CA SER A 170 -16.28 1.70 -23.05
C SER A 170 -16.82 0.94 -24.24
N ILE A 171 -18.10 1.11 -24.58
CA ILE A 171 -18.57 0.74 -25.93
C ILE A 171 -17.75 1.56 -26.95
N ASP A 172 -17.20 0.95 -28.00
CA ASP A 172 -16.27 1.60 -28.97
C ASP A 172 -16.89 2.84 -29.63
N ARG A 173 -18.15 2.70 -30.08
CA ARG A 173 -18.90 3.68 -30.86
C ARG A 173 -20.15 4.12 -30.13
N SER A 174 -20.68 5.29 -30.49
CA SER A 174 -22.02 5.74 -30.08
C SER A 174 -23.13 5.26 -31.02
N VAL A 175 -22.78 4.93 -32.26
CA VAL A 175 -23.69 4.36 -33.27
C VAL A 175 -22.96 3.25 -34.01
N TYR A 176 -23.62 2.10 -34.14
CA TYR A 176 -23.29 1.03 -35.09
C TYR A 176 -24.31 1.08 -36.23
N ARG A 177 -23.90 0.66 -37.43
CA ARG A 177 -24.80 0.44 -38.57
C ARG A 177 -24.60 -0.99 -39.04
N VAL A 178 -25.71 -1.61 -39.39
CA VAL A 178 -25.85 -2.99 -39.81
C VAL A 178 -27.00 -3.03 -40.82
N ASN A 179 -26.89 -3.88 -41.84
CA ASN A 179 -28.04 -4.16 -42.71
C ASN A 179 -29.04 -5.09 -41.99
N GLU A 180 -30.12 -5.47 -42.67
CA GLU A 180 -30.94 -6.60 -42.25
C GLU A 180 -30.32 -7.95 -42.67
N ASP A 181 -29.72 -8.03 -43.86
CA ASP A 181 -28.97 -9.20 -44.37
C ASP A 181 -27.70 -9.55 -43.56
N ASP A 182 -27.21 -8.62 -42.74
CA ASP A 182 -26.11 -8.81 -41.78
C ASP A 182 -26.58 -9.67 -40.57
N GLU A 183 -26.41 -11.00 -40.65
CA GLU A 183 -26.75 -12.02 -39.63
C GLU A 183 -26.55 -11.58 -38.15
N PHE A 184 -25.50 -10.77 -37.88
CA PHE A 184 -25.25 -10.18 -36.57
C PHE A 184 -24.47 -8.86 -36.64
N VAL A 185 -24.80 -7.92 -35.74
CA VAL A 185 -23.89 -6.82 -35.38
C VAL A 185 -22.94 -7.25 -34.26
N SER A 186 -21.66 -6.86 -34.36
CA SER A 186 -20.67 -7.10 -33.32
C SER A 186 -20.34 -5.79 -32.57
N VAL A 187 -20.92 -5.63 -31.38
CA VAL A 187 -20.67 -4.48 -30.50
C VAL A 187 -19.35 -4.70 -29.75
N LYS A 188 -18.38 -3.83 -29.99
CA LYS A 188 -17.08 -3.87 -29.30
C LYS A 188 -17.12 -3.07 -28.01
N VAL A 189 -16.76 -3.71 -26.90
CA VAL A 189 -16.41 -3.07 -25.62
C VAL A 189 -14.89 -3.01 -25.54
N VAL A 190 -14.33 -1.81 -25.49
CA VAL A 190 -12.90 -1.54 -25.30
C VAL A 190 -12.57 -1.58 -23.81
N VAL A 191 -11.47 -2.22 -23.47
CA VAL A 191 -10.85 -2.23 -22.13
C VAL A 191 -9.69 -1.24 -22.13
N THR A 192 -9.52 -0.49 -21.04
CA THR A 192 -8.38 0.41 -20.84
C THR A 192 -7.90 0.31 -19.40
N GLY A 193 -6.58 0.32 -19.17
CA GLY A 193 -5.96 -0.09 -17.91
C GLY A 193 -5.35 -1.49 -18.03
N LYS A 194 -5.03 -2.13 -16.90
CA LYS A 194 -4.53 -3.52 -16.83
C LYS A 194 -5.18 -4.25 -15.66
N THR A 195 -5.11 -5.58 -15.67
CA THR A 195 -5.49 -6.43 -14.55
C THR A 195 -4.60 -7.67 -14.51
N ALA A 196 -4.19 -8.10 -13.32
CA ALA A 196 -3.54 -9.40 -13.09
C ALA A 196 -4.58 -10.53 -12.90
N VAL A 197 -5.83 -10.16 -12.63
CA VAL A 197 -6.92 -11.08 -12.23
C VAL A 197 -8.10 -11.01 -13.20
N ALA A 198 -9.00 -11.99 -13.16
CA ALA A 198 -10.23 -11.96 -13.96
C ALA A 198 -11.26 -10.99 -13.35
N ILE A 199 -11.66 -9.98 -14.11
CA ILE A 199 -12.60 -8.94 -13.65
C ILE A 199 -14.01 -9.27 -14.14
N THR A 200 -14.93 -9.39 -13.18
CA THR A 200 -16.36 -9.65 -13.42
C THR A 200 -17.23 -8.59 -12.74
N GLY A 201 -18.54 -8.62 -12.99
CA GLY A 201 -19.49 -7.65 -12.46
C GLY A 201 -19.75 -6.48 -13.40
N SER A 202 -19.70 -6.71 -14.71
CA SER A 202 -20.32 -5.84 -15.72
C SER A 202 -21.19 -6.66 -16.68
N VAL A 203 -22.18 -6.00 -17.30
CA VAL A 203 -23.16 -6.63 -18.20
C VAL A 203 -23.51 -5.67 -19.33
N LEU A 204 -23.54 -6.20 -20.56
CA LEU A 204 -24.07 -5.51 -21.74
C LEU A 204 -25.45 -6.07 -22.06
N ARG A 205 -26.41 -5.16 -22.29
CA ARG A 205 -27.82 -5.47 -22.55
C ARG A 205 -28.31 -4.72 -23.79
N THR A 206 -29.31 -5.30 -24.46
CA THR A 206 -30.13 -4.58 -25.44
C THR A 206 -31.47 -4.16 -24.84
N ALA A 207 -32.06 -3.11 -25.40
CA ALA A 207 -33.44 -2.71 -25.18
C ALA A 207 -34.05 -2.20 -26.49
N ASP A 208 -35.34 -2.41 -26.64
CA ASP A 208 -36.15 -1.99 -27.80
C ASP A 208 -36.23 -0.44 -27.86
N GLU A 209 -36.24 0.15 -29.07
CA GLU A 209 -36.46 1.60 -29.26
C GLU A 209 -37.44 1.87 -30.41
N THR A 210 -37.12 1.38 -31.62
CA THR A 210 -38.13 1.19 -32.68
C THR A 210 -38.22 -0.28 -33.06
N ALA A 211 -37.07 -0.95 -33.17
CA ALA A 211 -36.95 -2.41 -33.24
C ALA A 211 -37.46 -3.08 -31.96
N GLU A 212 -38.32 -4.10 -32.11
CA GLU A 212 -38.92 -4.90 -31.05
C GLU A 212 -38.47 -6.38 -31.12
N ASN A 213 -37.64 -6.81 -30.16
CA ASN A 213 -37.34 -8.24 -30.02
C ASN A 213 -38.65 -9.03 -29.77
N PRO A 214 -38.91 -10.13 -30.50
CA PRO A 214 -37.95 -10.92 -31.25
C PRO A 214 -38.06 -10.82 -32.78
N HIS A 215 -38.74 -9.80 -33.31
CA HIS A 215 -39.08 -9.73 -34.74
C HIS A 215 -37.85 -9.40 -35.60
N ASP A 216 -37.21 -8.28 -35.30
CA ASP A 216 -36.12 -7.63 -36.08
C ASP A 216 -34.73 -7.86 -35.43
N TYR A 217 -34.68 -8.23 -34.14
CA TYR A 217 -33.44 -8.67 -33.49
C TYR A 217 -33.64 -9.65 -32.32
N THR A 218 -32.55 -10.31 -31.92
CA THR A 218 -32.52 -11.21 -30.75
C THR A 218 -31.88 -10.52 -29.54
N SER A 219 -32.66 -10.32 -28.49
CA SER A 219 -32.23 -9.61 -27.27
C SER A 219 -31.07 -10.28 -26.53
N VAL A 220 -30.15 -9.45 -26.02
CA VAL A 220 -28.92 -9.87 -25.34
C VAL A 220 -28.88 -9.32 -23.91
N SER A 221 -28.37 -10.12 -22.98
CA SER A 221 -28.05 -9.72 -21.61
C SER A 221 -26.80 -10.47 -21.15
N GLN A 222 -25.64 -10.12 -21.73
CA GLN A 222 -24.38 -10.85 -21.56
C GLN A 222 -23.53 -10.24 -20.43
N ASN A 223 -23.25 -11.04 -19.41
CA ASN A 223 -22.23 -10.71 -18.41
C ASN A 223 -20.85 -10.70 -19.08
N LEU A 224 -20.03 -9.70 -18.77
CA LEU A 224 -18.66 -9.59 -19.27
C LEU A 224 -17.67 -10.02 -18.17
N GLU A 225 -16.80 -10.95 -18.55
CA GLU A 225 -15.61 -11.36 -17.81
C GLU A 225 -14.39 -10.90 -18.61
N ILE A 226 -13.54 -10.08 -18.01
CA ILE A 226 -12.34 -9.51 -18.63
C ILE A 226 -11.12 -10.22 -18.06
N MET A 227 -10.38 -10.90 -18.92
CA MET A 227 -9.19 -11.67 -18.55
C MET A 227 -7.92 -10.81 -18.60
N PRO A 228 -6.87 -11.17 -17.83
CA PRO A 228 -5.57 -10.50 -17.91
C PRO A 228 -5.02 -10.44 -19.35
N GLY A 229 -4.79 -9.21 -19.82
CA GLY A 229 -4.30 -8.93 -21.17
C GLY A 229 -5.36 -8.77 -22.27
N GLU A 230 -6.66 -8.87 -21.98
CA GLU A 230 -7.70 -8.51 -22.95
C GLU A 230 -7.79 -6.98 -23.14
N ASP A 231 -7.63 -6.52 -24.38
CA ASP A 231 -7.83 -5.11 -24.76
C ASP A 231 -9.30 -4.78 -25.07
N SER A 232 -10.14 -5.80 -25.23
CA SER A 232 -11.54 -5.67 -25.63
C SER A 232 -12.33 -6.97 -25.51
N LYS A 233 -13.66 -6.83 -25.47
CA LYS A 233 -14.64 -7.92 -25.56
C LYS A 233 -15.66 -7.56 -26.65
N ASN A 234 -15.99 -8.52 -27.51
CA ASN A 234 -17.06 -8.36 -28.50
C ASN A 234 -18.33 -9.05 -28.01
N VAL A 235 -19.48 -8.41 -28.21
CA VAL A 235 -20.81 -8.97 -27.99
C VAL A 235 -21.55 -8.99 -29.31
N THR A 236 -22.07 -10.15 -29.71
CA THR A 236 -22.85 -10.33 -30.94
C THR A 236 -24.34 -10.21 -30.63
N ILE A 237 -25.04 -9.32 -31.33
CA ILE A 237 -26.50 -9.23 -31.34
C ILE A 237 -26.94 -9.74 -32.71
N ALA A 238 -27.75 -10.79 -32.75
CA ALA A 238 -28.24 -11.36 -34.01
C ALA A 238 -29.43 -10.53 -34.54
N ILE A 239 -29.32 -10.06 -35.78
CA ILE A 239 -30.39 -9.35 -36.50
C ILE A 239 -31.38 -10.40 -37.06
N LYS A 240 -32.50 -9.98 -37.64
CA LYS A 240 -33.48 -10.84 -38.30
C LYS A 240 -33.78 -10.27 -39.67
N ASP A 241 -33.29 -11.00 -40.67
CA ASP A 241 -33.57 -10.90 -42.11
C ASP A 241 -35.01 -11.40 -42.40
N ASP A 242 -35.87 -10.50 -42.86
CA ASP A 242 -37.26 -10.72 -43.30
C ASP A 242 -37.34 -10.65 -44.85
N GLN A 243 -38.48 -10.24 -45.44
CA GLN A 243 -38.68 -9.98 -46.87
C GLN A 243 -39.64 -8.79 -47.08
N LEU A 244 -39.48 -7.71 -46.30
CA LEU A 244 -40.38 -6.56 -46.25
C LEU A 244 -39.59 -5.23 -46.25
N THR A 245 -39.98 -4.31 -47.14
CA THR A 245 -39.40 -2.96 -47.17
C THR A 245 -39.92 -2.14 -45.98
N GLU A 246 -39.02 -1.73 -45.08
CA GLU A 246 -39.31 -1.04 -43.81
C GLU A 246 -38.53 0.29 -43.66
N GLU A 247 -38.78 1.06 -42.59
CA GLU A 247 -38.05 2.31 -42.33
C GLU A 247 -36.88 2.05 -41.36
N PRO A 248 -35.68 2.67 -41.51
CA PRO A 248 -34.50 2.33 -40.71
C PRO A 248 -34.65 2.41 -39.18
N GLU A 249 -34.38 1.30 -38.52
CA GLU A 249 -34.73 1.02 -37.12
C GLU A 249 -33.58 1.20 -36.13
N ASN A 250 -33.90 1.26 -34.83
CA ASN A 250 -32.93 1.49 -33.75
C ASN A 250 -33.11 0.48 -32.60
N ILE A 251 -31.99 -0.10 -32.14
CA ILE A 251 -31.87 -0.85 -30.87
C ILE A 251 -30.98 -0.05 -29.91
N ILE A 252 -31.40 0.11 -28.65
CA ILE A 252 -30.56 0.68 -27.59
C ILE A 252 -29.65 -0.42 -27.03
N VAL A 253 -28.36 -0.11 -26.91
CA VAL A 253 -27.38 -0.93 -26.19
C VAL A 253 -26.94 -0.22 -24.92
N GLU A 254 -26.99 -0.93 -23.79
CA GLU A 254 -26.54 -0.44 -22.48
C GLU A 254 -25.41 -1.31 -21.91
N LEU A 255 -24.40 -0.67 -21.33
CA LEU A 255 -23.30 -1.29 -20.59
C LEU A 255 -23.31 -0.76 -19.15
N THR A 256 -23.44 -1.67 -18.18
CA THR A 256 -23.49 -1.33 -16.75
C THR A 256 -22.51 -2.18 -15.94
N ALA A 257 -22.09 -1.67 -14.76
CA ALA A 257 -21.20 -2.37 -13.84
C ALA A 257 -21.69 -2.29 -12.40
N THR A 258 -21.65 -3.42 -11.70
CA THR A 258 -21.90 -3.55 -10.26
C THR A 258 -20.59 -3.57 -9.46
N ASN A 259 -19.49 -4.07 -10.06
CA ASN A 259 -18.15 -4.04 -9.49
C ASN A 259 -17.49 -2.66 -9.68
N THR A 260 -18.07 -1.61 -9.09
CA THR A 260 -17.56 -0.23 -9.17
C THR A 260 -16.24 -0.01 -8.41
N ASN A 261 -15.78 -1.02 -7.67
CA ASN A 261 -14.46 -1.01 -7.05
C ASN A 261 -13.36 -1.17 -8.11
N GLN A 262 -13.49 -2.15 -9.02
CA GLN A 262 -12.48 -2.47 -10.05
C GLN A 262 -12.84 -1.99 -11.47
N ILE A 263 -14.10 -1.57 -11.71
CA ILE A 263 -14.58 -1.15 -13.03
C ILE A 263 -15.04 0.31 -13.00
N SER A 264 -14.55 1.09 -13.96
CA SER A 264 -15.13 2.37 -14.39
C SER A 264 -15.77 2.23 -15.77
N ILE A 265 -16.79 3.03 -16.09
CA ILE A 265 -17.40 3.05 -17.43
C ILE A 265 -17.27 4.45 -18.04
N ALA A 266 -16.69 4.54 -19.24
CA ALA A 266 -16.53 5.80 -19.98
C ALA A 266 -17.63 6.03 -21.03
N ARG A 267 -18.17 4.96 -21.63
CA ARG A 267 -19.38 5.01 -22.47
C ARG A 267 -20.28 3.83 -22.12
N SER A 268 -21.42 4.16 -21.50
CA SER A 268 -22.42 3.20 -21.01
C SER A 268 -23.57 2.93 -21.99
N SER A 269 -23.64 3.62 -23.13
CA SER A 269 -24.71 3.40 -24.12
C SER A 269 -24.26 3.70 -25.55
N ALA A 270 -24.89 3.02 -26.51
CA ALA A 270 -24.80 3.22 -27.95
C ALA A 270 -26.11 2.79 -28.62
N ILE A 271 -26.32 3.21 -29.87
CA ILE A 271 -27.44 2.76 -30.71
C ILE A 271 -26.90 1.80 -31.78
N VAL A 272 -27.64 0.75 -32.10
CA VAL A 272 -27.50 -0.01 -33.36
C VAL A 272 -28.59 0.49 -34.31
N GLN A 273 -28.20 0.97 -35.49
CA GLN A 273 -29.12 1.29 -36.57
C GLN A 273 -29.17 0.13 -37.55
N ILE A 274 -30.35 -0.46 -37.70
CA ILE A 274 -30.66 -1.46 -38.74
C ILE A 274 -31.08 -0.70 -40.00
N HIS A 275 -30.67 -1.18 -41.15
CA HIS A 275 -31.05 -0.66 -42.46
C HIS A 275 -31.63 -1.79 -43.30
N ASP A 276 -32.92 -1.68 -43.63
CA ASP A 276 -33.60 -2.45 -44.69
C ASP A 276 -32.77 -2.44 -45.99
N ASP A 277 -32.59 -3.62 -46.58
CA ASP A 277 -31.96 -3.82 -47.89
C ASP A 277 -32.86 -4.50 -48.95
N ASP A 278 -34.14 -4.77 -48.63
CA ASP A 278 -35.19 -5.22 -49.55
C ASP A 278 -35.80 -4.09 -50.40
N ASP A 279 -35.45 -2.81 -50.18
CA ASP A 279 -35.83 -1.74 -51.11
C ASP A 279 -35.19 -1.93 -52.51
N SER A 280 -35.93 -2.64 -53.35
CA SER A 280 -35.68 -2.83 -54.78
C SER A 280 -35.55 -1.53 -55.61
N SER A 281 -35.65 -0.34 -55.02
CA SER A 281 -35.42 0.95 -55.67
C SER A 281 -33.94 1.36 -55.80
N ASP A 282 -32.98 0.75 -55.07
CA ASP A 282 -31.55 1.05 -55.27
C ASP A 282 -31.05 0.58 -56.67
N PRO A 283 -30.58 1.49 -57.54
CA PRO A 283 -30.04 1.12 -58.84
C PRO A 283 -28.72 0.33 -58.80
N SER A 284 -28.02 0.25 -57.65
CA SER A 284 -26.68 -0.35 -57.60
C SER A 284 -26.66 -1.88 -57.84
N SER A 285 -27.76 -2.57 -57.57
CA SER A 285 -27.91 -4.02 -57.72
C SER A 285 -28.14 -4.49 -59.17
N GLN A 286 -28.68 -3.62 -60.04
CA GLN A 286 -29.27 -3.97 -61.34
C GLN A 286 -28.28 -4.25 -62.49
N GLU A 287 -26.97 -4.00 -62.36
CA GLU A 287 -26.01 -4.30 -63.44
C GLU A 287 -25.54 -5.77 -63.51
N LYS A 288 -25.91 -6.62 -62.54
CA LYS A 288 -25.62 -8.07 -62.62
C LYS A 288 -26.61 -8.81 -63.52
N SER A 289 -26.16 -9.05 -64.76
CA SER A 289 -26.66 -10.06 -65.71
C SER A 289 -27.58 -9.61 -66.88
N ILE A 290 -27.13 -8.61 -67.66
CA ILE A 290 -27.40 -8.58 -69.12
C ILE A 290 -26.09 -8.84 -69.90
N GLY A 291 -25.41 -9.93 -69.56
CA GLY A 291 -24.21 -10.42 -70.25
C GLY A 291 -24.57 -11.10 -71.58
N ILE A 292 -24.35 -10.39 -72.70
CA ILE A 292 -24.80 -10.82 -74.04
C ILE A 292 -24.17 -12.17 -74.46
N ILE A 293 -25.00 -13.06 -75.02
CA ILE A 293 -24.57 -14.36 -75.56
C ILE A 293 -23.73 -14.16 -76.84
N ILE A 294 -22.41 -14.08 -76.71
CA ILE A 294 -21.46 -14.30 -77.82
C ILE A 294 -20.35 -15.24 -77.36
N GLY A 295 -20.43 -16.50 -77.80
CA GLY A 295 -19.44 -17.53 -77.50
C GLY A 295 -18.14 -17.36 -78.28
N VAL A 296 -17.26 -16.45 -77.84
CA VAL A 296 -15.85 -16.40 -78.29
C VAL A 296 -15.04 -17.34 -77.41
N SER A 297 -14.59 -18.47 -77.96
CA SER A 297 -13.79 -19.43 -77.19
C SER A 297 -12.42 -18.86 -76.82
N VAL A 298 -11.98 -19.13 -75.59
CA VAL A 298 -10.67 -18.66 -75.05
C VAL A 298 -9.49 -19.08 -75.95
N ALA A 299 -9.62 -20.21 -76.66
CA ALA A 299 -8.68 -20.69 -77.65
C ALA A 299 -8.42 -19.67 -78.79
N ALA A 300 -9.44 -18.94 -79.26
CA ALA A 300 -9.29 -17.97 -80.33
C ALA A 300 -8.42 -16.77 -79.93
N VAL A 301 -8.55 -16.31 -78.67
CA VAL A 301 -7.73 -15.22 -78.11
C VAL A 301 -6.27 -15.66 -77.97
N ILE A 302 -6.03 -16.90 -77.51
CA ILE A 302 -4.69 -17.48 -77.40
C ILE A 302 -4.00 -17.61 -78.77
N VAL A 303 -4.74 -18.02 -79.81
CA VAL A 303 -4.22 -18.07 -81.19
C VAL A 303 -3.84 -16.66 -81.69
N LEU A 304 -4.67 -15.64 -81.44
CA LEU A 304 -4.36 -14.27 -81.86
C LEU A 304 -3.10 -13.71 -81.17
N VAL A 305 -2.98 -13.89 -79.85
CA VAL A 305 -1.81 -13.43 -79.08
C VAL A 305 -0.52 -14.15 -79.50
N THR A 306 -0.58 -15.48 -79.73
CA THR A 306 0.59 -16.24 -80.18
C THR A 306 1.04 -15.86 -81.59
N VAL A 307 0.11 -15.58 -82.52
CA VAL A 307 0.44 -15.04 -83.85
C VAL A 307 1.13 -13.67 -83.75
N ILE A 308 0.64 -12.76 -82.91
CA ILE A 308 1.25 -11.43 -82.69
C ILE A 308 2.70 -11.57 -82.17
N LEU A 309 2.93 -12.46 -81.20
CA LEU A 309 4.28 -12.71 -80.65
C LEU A 309 5.24 -13.35 -81.68
N ILE A 310 4.74 -14.19 -82.59
CA ILE A 310 5.52 -14.77 -83.69
C ILE A 310 5.92 -13.68 -84.70
N VAL A 311 5.00 -12.80 -85.08
CA VAL A 311 5.28 -11.67 -85.98
C VAL A 311 6.31 -10.71 -85.37
N ALA A 312 6.18 -10.37 -84.08
CA ALA A 312 7.16 -9.56 -83.36
C ALA A 312 8.57 -10.17 -83.37
N ARG A 313 8.69 -11.49 -83.15
CA ARG A 313 9.97 -12.22 -83.23
C ARG A 313 10.56 -12.27 -84.64
N PHE A 314 9.72 -12.19 -85.69
CA PHE A 314 10.18 -12.16 -87.07
C PHE A 314 10.74 -10.77 -87.46
N ILE A 315 10.07 -9.69 -87.02
CA ILE A 315 10.49 -8.30 -87.30
C ILE A 315 11.83 -7.97 -86.62
N CYS A 316 12.04 -8.40 -85.37
CA CYS A 316 13.26 -8.11 -84.62
C CYS A 316 14.52 -8.88 -85.07
N ARG A 317 14.44 -9.74 -86.10
CA ARG A 317 15.56 -10.61 -86.51
C ARG A 317 16.43 -10.08 -87.67
N ARG A 318 16.32 -8.79 -88.02
CA ARG A 318 17.02 -8.21 -89.19
C ARG A 318 17.85 -6.95 -88.90
N LYS A 319 18.80 -7.05 -87.96
CA LYS A 319 20.04 -6.25 -87.92
C LYS A 319 21.10 -7.00 -87.13
N GLU A 320 22.31 -7.09 -87.69
CA GLU A 320 23.49 -7.72 -87.07
C GLU A 320 24.32 -6.67 -86.29
N GLY A 321 25.30 -7.13 -85.48
CA GLY A 321 26.13 -6.30 -84.58
C GLY A 321 27.30 -5.58 -85.29
N PRO A 322 28.52 -5.49 -84.70
CA PRO A 322 29.03 -5.96 -83.39
C PRO A 322 29.00 -4.85 -82.30
N ASP A 323 28.76 -5.13 -81.01
CA ASP A 323 29.62 -5.78 -80.00
C ASP A 323 30.90 -4.99 -79.63
N ASN A 324 31.00 -4.58 -78.35
CA ASN A 324 32.24 -4.72 -77.60
C ASN A 324 31.97 -4.93 -76.10
N THR A 325 32.65 -5.93 -75.54
CA THR A 325 32.38 -6.51 -74.21
C THR A 325 32.85 -5.67 -73.02
N ARG A 326 32.24 -5.90 -71.85
CA ARG A 326 32.98 -6.53 -70.73
C ARG A 326 32.07 -7.26 -69.74
N ASN A 327 32.67 -8.25 -69.09
CA ASN A 327 31.98 -9.34 -68.40
C ASN A 327 31.72 -9.09 -66.90
N ILE A 328 30.68 -9.74 -66.40
CA ILE A 328 30.65 -10.70 -65.26
C ILE A 328 31.72 -10.51 -64.17
N GLY A 329 31.39 -10.47 -62.88
CA GLY A 329 30.07 -10.66 -62.25
C GLY A 329 30.20 -11.36 -60.88
N ASP A 330 29.09 -11.36 -60.13
CA ASP A 330 28.68 -12.27 -59.04
C ASP A 330 29.72 -12.81 -58.03
N ILE A 331 29.44 -12.64 -56.73
CA ILE A 331 28.99 -13.74 -55.85
C ILE A 331 28.55 -13.21 -54.47
N GLN A 332 27.24 -13.33 -54.23
CA GLN A 332 26.49 -13.69 -53.02
C GLN A 332 27.06 -13.54 -51.57
N ASN A 333 26.12 -13.18 -50.68
CA ASN A 333 25.84 -13.73 -49.33
C ASN A 333 26.22 -12.97 -48.04
N ALA A 334 25.32 -13.18 -47.06
CA ALA A 334 25.49 -13.17 -45.60
C ALA A 334 25.52 -11.84 -44.80
N ALA A 335 24.32 -11.48 -44.32
CA ALA A 335 23.95 -11.54 -42.89
C ALA A 335 24.38 -10.46 -41.85
N TYR A 336 23.36 -10.07 -41.07
CA TYR A 336 23.34 -9.80 -39.62
C TYR A 336 23.97 -8.53 -38.99
N GLU A 337 23.06 -7.73 -38.39
CA GLU A 337 23.12 -7.06 -37.08
C GLU A 337 24.20 -6.01 -36.72
N GLY A 338 23.90 -5.19 -35.70
CA GLY A 338 24.89 -4.43 -34.93
C GLY A 338 24.79 -2.90 -34.96
N ASP A 339 23.60 -2.32 -34.77
CA ASP A 339 23.46 -0.85 -34.74
C ASP A 339 24.01 -0.19 -33.45
N LYS A 340 24.32 1.10 -33.51
CA LYS A 340 25.25 1.79 -32.58
C LYS A 340 24.55 2.56 -31.47
N GLN A 341 25.05 2.42 -30.24
CA GLN A 341 24.66 3.29 -29.11
C GLN A 341 25.06 4.76 -29.33
N PRO A 342 24.15 5.73 -29.08
CA PRO A 342 24.48 7.13 -28.84
C PRO A 342 24.80 7.43 -27.36
N LYS A 343 25.35 8.62 -27.07
CA LYS A 343 26.05 8.93 -25.80
C LYS A 343 25.25 9.84 -24.84
N ARG A 344 25.48 9.66 -23.53
CA ARG A 344 24.92 10.46 -22.42
C ARG A 344 25.64 11.83 -22.24
N PRO A 345 24.92 12.97 -22.16
CA PRO A 345 25.48 14.29 -21.76
C PRO A 345 25.67 14.45 -20.23
N LYS A 346 26.16 15.61 -19.77
CA LYS A 346 26.65 15.87 -18.39
C LYS A 346 25.89 16.98 -17.64
N MET A 347 25.92 16.91 -16.30
CA MET A 347 25.51 18.00 -15.38
C MET A 347 26.55 19.14 -15.30
N PRO A 348 26.13 20.39 -14.98
CA PRO A 348 26.97 21.46 -14.41
C PRO A 348 26.95 21.48 -12.86
N LYS A 349 27.73 22.39 -12.23
CA LYS A 349 27.94 22.48 -10.76
C LYS A 349 27.37 23.76 -10.12
N LYS A 350 27.25 23.73 -8.77
CA LYS A 350 27.05 24.87 -7.85
C LYS A 350 28.08 26.02 -8.04
N PRO A 351 27.73 27.23 -7.57
CA PRO A 351 28.64 28.15 -6.86
C PRO A 351 28.34 28.21 -5.33
N HIS A 352 29.15 29.00 -4.60
CA HIS A 352 29.15 29.17 -3.13
C HIS A 352 29.02 30.67 -2.77
N SER A 353 28.54 31.01 -1.58
CA SER A 353 28.83 32.28 -0.90
C SER A 353 28.75 32.11 0.64
N GLU A 354 29.10 33.15 1.39
CA GLU A 354 29.45 33.12 2.83
C GLU A 354 28.96 34.40 3.56
N HIS A 355 29.42 34.65 4.79
CA HIS A 355 29.04 35.68 5.80
C HIS A 355 28.01 35.21 6.86
N VAL A 356 28.17 35.26 8.21
CA VAL A 356 29.08 35.87 9.23
C VAL A 356 28.40 36.99 10.07
N TYR A 357 28.73 37.04 11.38
CA TYR A 357 28.21 37.92 12.47
C TYR A 357 26.81 37.56 13.03
N ASP A 358 26.48 37.70 14.33
CA ASP A 358 27.30 37.87 15.56
C ASP A 358 26.49 37.50 16.83
N GLU A 359 27.15 37.35 17.99
CA GLU A 359 26.47 37.36 19.31
C GLU A 359 26.06 38.77 19.76
N PRO A 360 25.22 38.91 20.80
CA PRO A 360 25.78 39.64 21.96
C PRO A 360 25.35 39.13 23.35
N THR A 361 26.29 39.17 24.30
CA THR A 361 26.01 39.17 25.75
C THR A 361 26.49 40.50 26.37
N VAL A 362 25.63 41.19 27.14
CA VAL A 362 26.00 42.36 27.97
C VAL A 362 25.20 42.35 29.28
N TYR A 363 25.83 42.81 30.37
CA TYR A 363 25.32 42.84 31.76
C TYR A 363 24.63 44.16 32.13
N ALA A 364 23.71 44.13 33.12
CA ALA A 364 23.57 45.13 34.20
C ALA A 364 22.53 44.67 35.26
N GLN A 365 22.36 45.36 36.42
CA GLN A 365 23.25 45.45 37.59
C GLN A 365 22.44 45.98 38.81
N LEU A 366 22.78 45.58 40.06
CA LEU A 366 22.22 46.09 41.34
C LEU A 366 20.69 45.75 41.54
N ASP A 367 20.08 45.71 42.73
CA ASP A 367 20.49 45.96 44.14
C ASP A 367 19.57 45.08 45.06
N SER A 368 19.53 45.06 46.41
CA SER A 368 20.14 45.88 47.47
C SER A 368 20.49 45.04 48.73
N SER A 369 19.73 45.13 49.84
CA SER A 369 20.01 44.44 51.12
C SER A 369 18.80 44.26 52.04
N THR A 370 18.81 43.19 52.87
CA THR A 370 18.25 43.22 54.23
C THR A 370 18.93 42.15 55.11
N ARG A 371 18.93 42.35 56.44
CA ARG A 371 19.49 41.43 57.46
C ARG A 371 18.54 41.41 58.69
N VAL A 372 18.88 40.53 59.65
CA VAL A 372 18.43 40.51 61.07
C VAL A 372 17.07 39.82 61.30
N PRO A 373 16.86 39.05 62.39
CA PRO A 373 17.80 38.64 63.45
C PRO A 373 18.15 37.13 63.45
N ILE A 374 19.18 36.79 64.23
CA ILE A 374 19.29 35.48 64.90
C ILE A 374 18.70 35.68 66.30
N ASP A 375 17.90 34.74 66.79
CA ASP A 375 17.52 34.67 68.21
C ASP A 375 17.75 33.25 68.76
N ALA A 376 17.90 33.12 70.07
CA ALA A 376 18.53 31.99 70.72
C ALA A 376 17.63 31.27 71.74
N ASN A 377 18.09 30.08 72.15
CA ASN A 377 17.60 29.28 73.26
C ASN A 377 16.16 28.75 73.17
N TYR A 378 16.05 27.44 72.94
CA TYR A 378 15.23 26.61 73.82
C TYR A 378 16.01 25.36 74.23
N GLN A 379 16.24 25.20 75.54
CA GLN A 379 16.73 23.94 76.08
C GLN A 379 15.54 23.00 76.32
N SER A 380 15.58 21.80 75.74
CA SER A 380 14.76 20.69 76.20
C SER A 380 15.58 19.40 76.19
N LEU A 381 15.74 18.81 77.38
CA LEU A 381 16.43 17.53 77.56
C LEU A 381 15.53 16.39 77.07
N ASN A 382 15.87 15.80 75.92
CA ASN A 382 15.32 14.51 75.48
C ASN A 382 16.45 13.48 75.34
N LYS A 383 16.19 12.26 75.80
CA LYS A 383 17.14 11.14 75.72
C LYS A 383 17.03 10.47 74.35
N GLU A 384 17.92 10.83 73.43
CA GLU A 384 18.01 10.14 72.13
C GLU A 384 18.77 8.80 72.28
N GLY A 385 18.02 7.72 72.48
CA GLY A 385 18.53 6.36 72.31
C GLY A 385 18.66 6.00 70.82
N CYS A 386 19.82 5.48 70.42
CA CYS A 386 20.15 5.03 69.06
C CYS A 386 20.15 6.12 67.96
N GLY A 387 20.83 7.24 68.20
CA GLY A 387 21.38 8.08 67.12
C GLY A 387 22.59 7.42 66.44
N GLN A 388 22.83 7.71 65.14
CA GLN A 388 23.89 7.04 64.36
C GLN A 388 25.31 7.51 64.72
N LEU A 389 26.15 6.60 65.20
CA LEU A 389 27.61 6.77 65.18
C LEU A 389 28.16 6.45 63.78
N LYS A 390 28.45 7.48 62.99
CA LYS A 390 29.25 7.31 61.76
C LYS A 390 30.73 7.23 62.12
N ILE A 391 31.35 6.08 61.88
CA ILE A 391 32.80 5.92 61.91
C ILE A 391 33.34 6.32 60.54
N ASN A 392 34.14 7.38 60.47
CA ASN A 392 34.87 7.73 59.25
C ASN A 392 36.07 6.80 59.09
N GLN A 393 36.13 6.08 57.97
CA GLN A 393 37.39 5.76 57.31
C GLN A 393 37.30 6.25 55.87
N ASN A 394 38.41 6.76 55.35
CA ASN A 394 38.46 7.35 54.01
C ASN A 394 38.45 6.24 52.97
N GLU A 395 37.64 6.40 51.92
CA GLU A 395 38.18 6.46 50.56
C GLU A 395 37.19 7.16 49.61
N SER A 396 37.68 7.58 48.45
CA SER A 396 37.01 8.53 47.57
C SER A 396 36.22 7.87 46.44
N VAL A 397 35.03 8.38 46.14
CA VAL A 397 34.63 8.91 44.80
C VAL A 397 33.17 9.46 44.84
N GLN A 398 32.88 10.41 43.94
CA GLN A 398 31.57 11.03 43.64
C GLN A 398 30.52 9.99 43.14
N PRO A 399 29.18 10.27 43.09
CA PRO A 399 28.62 11.56 42.69
C PRO A 399 27.21 11.96 43.22
N TYR A 400 26.73 13.11 42.70
CA TYR A 400 25.35 13.61 42.54
C TYR A 400 24.32 13.50 43.69
N ALA A 401 23.79 14.67 44.07
CA ALA A 401 22.64 14.81 44.97
C ALA A 401 21.33 14.98 44.20
N SER A 402 20.24 14.46 44.77
CA SER A 402 18.86 14.82 44.44
C SER A 402 18.09 15.09 45.74
N LEU A 403 17.47 16.27 45.84
CA LEU A 403 16.72 16.71 47.02
C LEU A 403 15.26 16.23 46.94
N SER A 404 14.66 15.92 48.10
CA SER A 404 13.27 15.44 48.19
C SER A 404 12.36 16.34 49.04
N ASN A 405 11.26 16.75 48.40
CA ASN A 405 9.96 17.11 48.97
C ASN A 405 9.87 18.11 50.14
N GLU A 406 9.45 19.34 49.81
CA GLU A 406 8.57 20.11 50.70
C GLU A 406 7.10 19.64 50.60
N ARG A 407 6.25 20.09 51.54
CA ARG A 407 4.86 19.62 51.71
C ARG A 407 3.86 20.58 51.05
N TYR A 408 2.85 20.03 50.36
CA TYR A 408 1.62 20.77 50.02
C TYR A 408 0.44 20.40 50.92
N LYS A 409 -0.40 21.39 51.24
CA LYS A 409 -1.62 21.25 52.05
C LYS A 409 -2.83 20.86 51.20
N VAL A 410 -3.77 20.15 51.81
CA VAL A 410 -5.09 19.82 51.24
C VAL A 410 -6.13 20.90 51.61
N PRO A 411 -6.92 21.45 50.67
CA PRO A 411 -8.06 22.32 50.95
C PRO A 411 -9.37 21.54 51.17
N GLY A 412 -10.39 22.20 51.72
CA GLY A 412 -11.61 21.56 52.27
C GLY A 412 -12.72 21.18 51.27
N LYS A 413 -13.70 20.40 51.76
CA LYS A 413 -14.94 20.04 51.06
C LYS A 413 -15.95 21.21 51.04
N PRO A 414 -16.76 21.39 49.99
CA PRO A 414 -18.07 22.05 50.08
C PRO A 414 -19.14 21.11 50.64
N ALA A 415 -20.26 21.66 51.10
CA ALA A 415 -21.46 20.92 51.53
C ALA A 415 -22.52 20.85 50.41
N GLN A 416 -23.43 19.88 50.51
CA GLN A 416 -24.65 19.80 49.68
C GLN A 416 -25.88 19.72 50.57
N GLY A 417 -26.99 20.32 50.13
CA GLY A 417 -28.26 20.41 50.86
C GLY A 417 -29.22 19.24 50.59
N ILE A 418 -30.36 19.28 51.28
CA ILE A 418 -31.48 18.32 51.20
C ILE A 418 -32.69 19.00 50.52
N TYR A 419 -33.74 18.23 50.20
CA TYR A 419 -35.05 18.57 49.58
C TYR A 419 -35.09 18.32 48.04
N MET A 420 -36.13 17.69 47.46
CA MET A 420 -37.24 16.87 48.02
C MET A 420 -37.84 15.97 46.91
N THR A 421 -38.54 14.89 47.27
CA THR A 421 -39.41 14.07 46.38
C THR A 421 -40.72 14.81 46.03
N PRO A 422 -41.54 14.43 45.03
CA PRO A 422 -41.76 13.09 44.46
C PRO A 422 -40.61 12.53 43.62
#